data_AF-A0A7V1QUG2-F1
#
_entry.id   AF-A0A7V1QUG2-F1
#
_cell.length_a   1.000
_cell.length_b   1.000
_cell.length_c   1.000
_cell.angle_alpha   90.00
_cell.angle_beta   90.00
_cell.angle_gamma   90.00
#
_symmetry.space_group_name_H-M   'P 1'
#
loop_
_entity.id
_entity.type
_entity.pdbx_description
1 polymer ?
#
loop_
_entity_poly.entity_id
_entity_poly.type
_entity_poly.pdbx_seq_one_letter_code
_entity_poly.pdbx_strand_id
1 'polypeptide(L)' 'YVNGQRLDEPYLHGAGTACLGPWCDLTLGPDAYYVMGDNRANSSDSRLWGPVPAGKIIGKAWLIYRPLADFGLAH' A
#
# COMPACT_ATOMS: atom_id res chain seq x y z
N TYR A 1 10.00 -2.18 7.11
CA TYR A 1 10.12 -1.35 8.32
C TYR A 1 9.90 0.10 7.92
N VAL A 2 9.28 0.91 8.78
CA VAL A 2 9.14 2.35 8.61
C VAL A 2 9.83 2.99 9.81
N ASN A 3 10.86 3.81 9.58
CA ASN A 3 11.67 4.43 10.64
C ASN A 3 12.18 3.42 11.69
N GLY A 4 12.69 2.27 11.21
CA GLY A 4 13.19 1.20 12.08
C GLY A 4 12.10 0.36 12.78
N GLN A 5 10.82 0.70 12.64
CA GLN A 5 9.71 -0.05 13.24
C GLN A 5 9.06 -0.99 12.24
N ARG A 6 8.75 -2.22 12.66
CA ARG A 6 7.99 -3.15 11.83
C ARG A 6 6.55 -2.66 11.74
N LEU A 7 6.06 -2.45 10.53
CA LEU A 7 4.66 -2.11 10.29
C LEU A 7 3.84 -3.41 10.28
N ASP A 8 2.73 -3.43 11.01
CA ASP A 8 1.76 -4.51 10.92
C ASP A 8 0.81 -4.22 9.74
N GLU A 9 0.71 -5.19 8.83
CA GLU A 9 -0.01 -5.06 7.57
C GLU A 9 -0.97 -6.27 7.39
N PRO A 10 -2.02 -6.39 8.23
CA PRO A 10 -2.88 -7.57 8.25
C PRO A 10 -3.61 -7.81 6.92
N TYR A 11 -3.82 -6.75 6.15
CA TYR A 11 -4.44 -6.78 4.82
C TYR A 11 -3.62 -7.52 3.75
N LEU A 12 -2.37 -7.90 4.05
CA LEU A 12 -1.51 -8.67 3.15
C LEU A 12 -1.68 -10.17 3.24
N HIS A 13 -2.36 -10.67 4.28
CA HIS A 13 -2.54 -12.11 4.50
C HIS A 13 -1.22 -12.90 4.41
N GLY A 14 -0.12 -12.33 4.92
CA GLY A 14 1.21 -12.94 4.91
C GLY A 14 2.02 -12.72 3.63
N ALA A 15 1.53 -11.94 2.67
CA ALA A 15 2.32 -11.57 1.49
C ALA A 15 3.60 -10.81 1.91
N GLY A 16 4.73 -11.23 1.33
CA GLY A 16 6.02 -10.61 1.58
C GLY A 16 6.18 -9.27 0.85
N THR A 17 6.97 -8.38 1.44
CA THR A 17 7.38 -7.12 0.81
C THR A 17 8.79 -7.27 0.26
N ALA A 18 8.91 -7.29 -1.07
CA ALA A 18 10.19 -7.32 -1.74
C ALA A 18 10.70 -5.91 -2.05
N CYS A 19 12.01 -5.74 -2.01
CA CYS A 19 12.67 -4.59 -2.60
C CYS A 19 12.87 -4.84 -4.10
N LEU A 20 12.34 -3.95 -4.95
CA LEU A 20 12.34 -4.14 -6.41
C LEU A 20 13.24 -3.14 -7.17
N GLY A 21 13.96 -2.28 -6.45
CA GLY A 21 14.78 -1.21 -7.03
C GLY A 21 15.56 -0.44 -5.96
N PRO A 22 16.10 0.74 -6.27
CA PRO A 22 16.89 1.53 -5.32
C PRO A 22 16.02 2.22 -4.24
N TRP A 23 14.70 2.14 -4.36
CA TRP A 23 13.75 2.92 -3.55
C TRP A 23 13.29 2.20 -2.28
N CYS A 24 14.13 1.39 -1.65
CA CYS A 24 13.74 0.58 -0.49
C CYS A 24 14.32 1.08 0.83
N ASP A 25 15.35 1.91 0.75
CA ASP A 25 15.94 2.62 1.88
C ASP A 25 16.07 4.08 1.49
N LEU A 26 15.11 4.89 1.96
CA LEU A 26 15.03 6.30 1.65
C LEU A 26 14.32 7.04 2.78
N THR A 27 14.66 8.30 2.92
CA THR A 27 13.90 9.25 3.73
C THR A 27 13.04 10.10 2.80
N LEU A 28 11.73 10.17 3.09
CA LEU A 28 10.80 10.98 2.31
C LEU A 28 10.92 12.45 2.67
N GLY A 29 10.75 13.32 1.68
CA GLY A 29 10.52 14.75 1.89
C GLY A 29 9.08 15.03 2.39
N PRO A 30 8.81 16.27 2.82
CA PRO A 30 7.51 16.63 3.42
C PRO A 30 6.30 16.45 2.49
N ASP A 31 6.49 16.56 1.17
CA ASP A 31 5.43 16.43 0.15
C ASP A 31 5.57 15.15 -0.70
N ALA A 32 6.17 14.11 -0.15
CA ALA A 32 6.40 12.84 -0.83
C ALA A 32 5.70 11.68 -0.12
N TYR A 33 5.07 10.81 -0.91
CA TYR A 33 4.37 9.63 -0.43
C TYR A 33 5.01 8.38 -1.03
N TYR A 34 5.22 7.37 -0.19
CA TYR A 34 5.62 6.05 -0.66
C TYR A 34 4.41 5.14 -0.68
N VAL A 35 4.03 4.63 -1.85
CA VAL A 35 2.83 3.81 -2.02
C VAL A 35 3.20 2.38 -2.38
N MET A 36 2.48 1.42 -1.80
CA MET A 36 2.62 -0.01 -2.10
C MET A 36 1.24 -0.60 -2.32
N GLY A 37 1.08 -1.38 -3.39
CA GLY A 37 -0.16 -2.11 -3.64
C GLY A 37 -0.26 -3.35 -2.77
N ASP A 38 -1.49 -3.70 -2.37
CA ASP A 38 -1.77 -4.88 -1.55
C ASP A 38 -1.49 -6.19 -2.31
N ASN A 39 -1.65 -6.18 -3.63
CA ASN A 39 -1.18 -7.26 -4.50
C ASN A 39 0.35 -7.15 -4.70
N ARG A 40 1.10 -7.39 -3.62
CA ARG A 40 2.54 -7.08 -3.49
C ARG A 40 3.39 -7.63 -4.63
N ALA A 41 3.09 -8.83 -5.11
CA ALA A 41 3.86 -9.49 -6.17
C ALA A 41 3.62 -8.88 -7.57
N ASN A 42 2.42 -8.32 -7.81
CA ASN A 42 2.00 -7.87 -9.14
C ASN A 42 1.81 -6.35 -9.22
N SER A 43 2.09 -5.61 -8.15
CA SER A 43 1.92 -4.15 -8.14
C SER A 43 3.17 -3.46 -8.70
N SER A 44 2.95 -2.57 -9.67
CA SER A 44 3.96 -1.59 -10.09
C SER A 44 3.78 -0.33 -9.26
N ASP A 45 4.57 -0.20 -8.19
CA ASP A 45 4.42 0.86 -7.19
C ASP A 45 5.76 1.50 -6.80
N SER A 46 5.80 2.28 -5.71
CA SER A 46 6.98 3.06 -5.33
C SER A 46 8.25 2.22 -5.12
N ARG A 47 8.12 0.91 -4.95
CA ARG A 47 9.26 -0.03 -4.90
C ARG A 47 10.05 -0.06 -6.21
N LEU A 48 9.39 0.19 -7.34
CA LEU A 48 10.00 0.23 -8.68
C LEU A 48 10.35 1.65 -9.12
N TRP A 49 9.41 2.59 -8.99
CA TRP A 49 9.51 3.91 -9.61
C TRP A 49 9.68 5.08 -8.63
N GLY A 50 9.76 4.81 -7.33
CA GLY A 50 10.05 5.83 -6.30
C GLY A 50 8.81 6.53 -5.72
N PRO A 51 8.99 7.58 -4.92
CA PRO A 51 7.89 8.25 -4.23
C PRO A 51 7.01 9.12 -5.14
N VAL A 52 5.74 9.28 -4.76
CA VAL A 52 4.74 10.11 -5.42
C VAL A 52 4.69 11.50 -4.78
N PRO A 53 4.75 12.60 -5.55
CA PRO A 53 4.49 13.94 -5.03
C PRO A 53 3.04 14.10 -4.54
N ALA A 54 2.84 14.80 -3.43
CA ALA A 54 1.53 15.06 -2.83
C ALA A 54 0.48 15.55 -3.85
N GLY A 55 0.87 16.47 -4.73
CA GLY A 55 -0.01 17.04 -5.76
C GLY A 55 -0.46 16.07 -6.87
N LYS A 56 0.06 14.84 -6.89
CA LYS A 56 -0.40 13.77 -7.80
C LYS A 56 -1.43 12.85 -7.16
N ILE A 57 -1.72 13.02 -5.87
CA ILE A 57 -2.75 12.27 -5.16
C ILE A 57 -4.07 13.04 -5.29
N ILE A 58 -4.99 12.51 -6.11
CA ILE A 58 -6.29 13.14 -6.37
C ILE A 58 -7.23 12.99 -5.17
N GLY A 59 -7.10 11.90 -4.40
CA GLY A 59 -7.92 11.66 -3.23
C GLY A 59 -7.66 10.30 -2.58
N LYS A 60 -8.36 10.04 -1.49
CA LYS A 60 -8.32 8.77 -0.75
C LYS A 60 -9.55 7.93 -1.09
N ALA A 61 -9.34 6.64 -1.38
CA ALA A 61 -10.44 5.71 -1.51
C ALA A 61 -11.03 5.40 -0.12
N TRP A 62 -12.28 5.82 0.13
CA TRP A 62 -12.97 5.61 1.40
C TRP A 62 -14.01 4.47 1.35
N LEU A 63 -14.35 4.00 0.16
CA LEU A 63 -15.39 3.00 -0.06
C LEU A 63 -14.86 1.90 -0.98
N ILE A 64 -14.88 0.66 -0.49
CA ILE A 64 -14.64 -0.54 -1.29
C ILE A 64 -15.98 -1.25 -1.40
N TYR A 65 -16.64 -1.12 -2.56
CA TYR A 65 -17.89 -1.82 -2.85
C TYR A 65 -17.57 -3.18 -3.49
N ARG A 66 -17.49 -4.23 -2.68
CA ARG A 66 -17.54 -5.64 -3.15
C ARG A 66 -18.99 -6.14 -3.05
N PRO A 67 -19.44 -7.10 -3.88
CA PRO A 67 -20.87 -7.44 -3.96
C PRO A 67 -21.44 -7.85 -2.60
N LEU A 68 -22.63 -7.35 -2.28
CA LEU A 68 -23.47 -7.65 -1.10
C LEU A 68 -24.00 -9.10 -1.08
N ALA A 69 -23.27 -10.05 -1.67
CA ALA A 69 -23.66 -11.45 -1.69
C ALA A 69 -23.11 -12.15 -0.44
N ASP A 70 -23.63 -11.77 0.72
CA ASP A 70 -23.76 -12.58 1.93
C ASP A 70 -24.67 -11.84 2.93
N PHE A 71 -25.85 -11.40 2.46
CA PHE A 71 -26.98 -11.18 3.37
C PHE A 71 -27.57 -12.55 3.71
N GLY A 72 -27.06 -13.16 4.78
CA GLY A 72 -27.67 -14.32 5.43
C GLY A 72 -28.16 -13.93 6.82
N LEU A 73 -29.38 -14.33 7.17
CA LEU A 73 -29.92 -14.15 8.52
C LEU A 73 -29.09 -14.97 9.52
N ALA A 74 -28.53 -14.29 10.52
CA ALA A 74 -28.06 -14.96 11.72
C ALA A 74 -29.30 -15.49 12.47
N HIS A 75 -29.32 -16.79 12.73
CA HIS A 75 -30.20 -17.43 13.71
C HIS A 75 -29.32 -18.00 14.81
#